data_AF-A0A7C1LWZ9-F1
#
_entry.id   AF-A0A7C1LWZ9-F1
#
_cell.length_a   1.000
_cell.length_b   1.000
_cell.length_c   1.000
_cell.angle_alpha   90.00
_cell.angle_beta   90.00
_cell.angle_gamma   90.00
#
_symmetry.space_group_name_H-M   'P 1'
#
loop_
_entity.id
_entity.type
_entity.pdbx_description
1 polymer ?
#
loop_
_entity_poly.entity_id
_entity_poly.type
_entity_poly.pdbx_seq_one_letter_code
_entity_poly.pdbx_strand_id
1 'polypeptide(L)'
;MRTAILADKLIKRGHNILWWASSFDHIKKEMIFKKDTELTVKRSLKILALKGTGYKKNISLSRYVDHRIIARKFKKLALKMPKPDIIITSTPPHDLAYEAVTFSKGNNIPVLVDIRDEWPDLFLNVVPGKFQKLVKILLFNDYRKLKKTMLMADGLIAMMDSCLLYTS
;
A
#
# COMPACT_ATOMS: atom_id res chain seq x y z
N MET A 1 -1.84 13.46 1.44
CA MET A 1 -1.95 14.39 2.58
C MET A 1 -2.07 13.67 3.94
N ARG A 2 -3.01 12.72 4.13
CA ARG A 2 -3.22 11.99 5.41
C ARG A 2 -1.97 11.34 6.03
N THR A 3 -1.23 10.51 5.27
CA THR A 3 -0.03 9.80 5.78
C THR A 3 1.05 10.77 6.28
N ALA A 4 1.23 11.92 5.61
CA ALA A 4 2.23 12.91 5.99
C ALA A 4 1.91 13.56 7.35
N ILE A 5 0.63 13.86 7.60
CA ILE A 5 0.18 14.43 8.87
C ILE A 5 0.38 13.42 10.01
N LEU A 6 0.04 12.15 9.78
CA LEU A 6 0.28 11.10 10.76
C LEU A 6 1.77 10.98 11.10
N ALA A 7 2.63 10.98 10.08
CA ALA A 7 4.07 10.91 10.28
C ALA A 7 4.59 12.10 11.09
N ASP A 8 4.16 13.33 10.77
CA ASP A 8 4.54 14.53 11.54
C ASP A 8 4.10 14.45 13.01
N LYS A 9 2.88 13.97 13.28
CA LYS A 9 2.36 13.81 14.64
C LYS A 9 3.10 12.75 15.44
N LEU A 10 3.51 11.64 14.80
CA LEU A 10 4.30 10.58 15.44
C LEU A 10 5.74 11.06 15.73
N ILE A 11 6.36 11.78 14.80
CA ILE A 11 7.69 12.39 15.00
C ILE A 11 7.67 13.37 16.18
N LYS A 12 6.64 14.22 16.26
CA LYS A 12 6.47 15.17 17.38
C LYS A 12 6.31 14.49 18.74
N ARG A 13 5.87 13.22 18.75
CA ARG A 13 5.77 12.38 19.95
C ARG A 13 7.03 11.56 20.23
N GLY A 14 8.11 11.78 19.48
CA GLY A 14 9.40 11.13 19.71
C GLY A 14 9.61 9.81 18.95
N HIS A 15 8.71 9.43 18.05
CA HIS A 15 8.85 8.19 17.27
C HIS A 15 9.79 8.37 16.07
N ASN A 16 10.50 7.30 15.72
CA ASN A 16 11.29 7.21 14.49
C ASN A 16 10.44 6.57 13.39
N ILE A 17 10.51 7.13 12.19
CA ILE A 17 9.69 6.70 11.06
C ILE A 17 10.56 6.28 9.89
N LEU A 18 10.30 5.07 9.41
CA LEU A 18 10.73 4.61 8.10
C LEU A 18 9.50 4.54 7.17
N TRP A 19 9.43 5.46 6.23
CA TRP A 19 8.32 5.57 5.28
C TRP A 19 8.68 4.93 3.94
N TRP A 20 8.01 3.84 3.60
CA TRP A 20 8.05 3.24 2.27
C TRP A 20 7.07 3.93 1.30
N ALA A 21 7.56 4.44 0.18
CA ALA A 21 6.75 5.12 -0.83
C ALA A 21 7.15 4.68 -2.24
N SER A 22 6.25 4.87 -3.22
CA SER A 22 6.64 4.77 -4.63
C SER A 22 7.47 6.01 -5.02
N SER A 23 8.52 5.83 -5.81
CA SER A 23 9.28 6.93 -6.43
C SER A 23 8.53 7.61 -7.59
N PHE A 24 7.20 7.52 -7.62
CA PHE A 24 6.35 8.00 -8.70
C PHE A 24 5.42 9.11 -8.20
N ASP A 25 5.42 10.24 -8.89
CA ASP A 25 4.48 11.33 -8.66
C ASP A 25 3.18 11.01 -9.39
N HIS A 26 2.11 10.75 -8.66
CA HIS A 26 0.80 10.40 -9.22
C HIS A 26 0.08 11.58 -9.89
N ILE A 27 0.41 12.82 -9.52
CA ILE A 27 -0.18 14.04 -10.08
C ILE A 27 0.48 14.36 -11.41
N LYS A 28 1.82 14.42 -11.41
CA LYS A 28 2.62 14.70 -12.61
C LYS A 28 2.77 13.50 -13.53
N LYS A 29 2.56 12.29 -13.02
CA LYS A 29 2.75 11.00 -13.69
C LYS A 29 4.18 10.76 -14.15
N GLU A 30 5.12 11.14 -13.29
CA GLU A 30 6.57 11.08 -13.56
C GLU A 30 7.33 10.39 -12.43
N MET A 31 8.45 9.76 -12.75
CA MET A 31 9.34 9.20 -11.74
C MET A 31 10.15 10.32 -11.08
N ILE A 32 10.05 10.43 -9.76
CA ILE A 32 10.88 11.33 -8.94
C ILE A 32 12.32 10.83 -8.92
N PHE A 33 12.51 9.51 -8.78
CA PHE A 33 13.83 8.87 -8.77
C PHE A 33 13.94 7.78 -9.82
N LYS A 34 15.08 7.74 -10.51
CA LYS A 34 15.38 6.72 -11.54
C LYS A 34 15.74 5.35 -10.96
N LYS A 35 16.04 5.27 -9.66
CA LYS A 35 16.37 4.04 -8.91
C LYS A 35 15.77 4.07 -7.51
N ASP A 36 15.77 2.91 -6.85
CA ASP A 36 15.39 2.83 -5.43
C ASP A 36 16.32 3.75 -4.62
N THR A 37 15.74 4.60 -3.78
CA THR A 37 16.46 5.70 -3.13
C THR A 37 16.03 5.81 -1.67
N GLU A 38 16.99 5.82 -0.75
CA GLU A 38 16.79 6.19 0.66
C GLU A 38 17.08 7.67 0.84
N LEU A 39 16.17 8.39 1.49
CA LEU A 39 16.30 9.79 1.82
C LEU A 39 16.17 9.95 3.33
N THR A 40 17.08 10.69 3.94
CA THR A 40 16.92 11.15 5.32
C THR A 40 16.37 12.56 5.29
N VAL A 41 15.08 12.73 5.60
CA VAL A 41 14.40 14.04 5.61
C VAL A 41 14.68 14.77 6.92
N LYS A 42 14.67 14.02 8.03
CA LYS A 42 15.04 14.47 9.38
C LYS A 42 15.68 13.30 10.11
N ARG A 43 16.33 13.54 11.25
CA ARG A 43 16.93 12.47 12.09
C ARG A 43 15.94 11.33 12.38
N SER A 44 14.67 11.65 12.61
CA SER A 44 13.58 10.71 12.91
C SER A 44 12.69 10.34 11.71
N LEU A 45 13.03 10.77 10.48
CA LEU A 45 12.26 10.46 9.29
C LEU A 45 13.16 10.06 8.13
N LYS A 46 13.10 8.77 7.80
CA LYS A 46 13.68 8.19 6.58
C LYS A 46 12.57 7.83 5.60
N ILE A 47 12.80 8.07 4.32
CA ILE A 47 11.92 7.67 3.24
C ILE A 47 12.66 6.69 2.34
N LEU A 48 12.07 5.52 2.11
CA LEU A 48 12.50 4.56 1.10
C LEU A 48 11.57 4.68 -0.11
N ALA A 49 12.05 5.40 -1.11
CA ALA A 49 11.36 5.57 -2.38
C ALA A 49 11.71 4.41 -3.31
N LEU A 50 10.72 3.57 -3.61
CA LEU A 50 10.85 2.40 -4.46
C LEU A 50 10.48 2.74 -5.91
N LYS A 51 11.41 2.48 -6.83
CA LYS A 51 11.25 2.71 -8.26
C LYS A 51 10.36 1.63 -8.88
N GLY A 52 9.19 2.03 -9.36
CA GLY A 52 8.30 1.21 -10.18
C GLY A 52 8.55 1.37 -11.68
N THR A 53 7.55 1.02 -12.48
CA THR A 53 7.50 1.27 -13.93
C THR A 53 6.82 2.59 -14.27
N GLY A 54 6.02 3.15 -13.35
CA GLY A 54 5.15 4.29 -13.60
C GLY A 54 3.94 3.95 -14.48
N TYR A 55 3.01 4.90 -14.61
CA TYR A 55 1.79 4.73 -15.40
C TYR A 55 1.16 6.06 -15.81
N LYS A 56 0.38 6.08 -16.90
CA LYS A 56 -0.24 7.31 -17.43
C LYS A 56 -1.72 7.49 -17.08
N LYS A 57 -2.41 6.44 -16.64
CA LYS A 57 -3.86 6.48 -16.35
C LYS A 57 -4.10 6.03 -14.90
N ASN A 58 -5.11 6.60 -14.27
CA ASN A 58 -5.47 6.25 -12.90
C ASN A 58 -5.97 4.80 -12.81
N ILE A 59 -6.55 4.26 -13.88
CA ILE A 59 -6.97 2.86 -13.97
C ILE A 59 -6.30 2.27 -15.22
N SER A 60 -5.31 1.40 -15.01
CA SER A 60 -4.61 0.70 -16.10
C SER A 60 -3.89 -0.55 -15.62
N LEU A 61 -3.63 -1.47 -16.55
CA LEU A 61 -2.79 -2.63 -16.31
C LEU A 61 -1.35 -2.22 -15.93
N SER A 62 -0.85 -1.10 -16.47
CA SER A 62 0.47 -0.57 -16.08
C SER A 62 0.53 -0.14 -14.61
N ARG A 63 -0.52 0.52 -14.08
CA ARG A 63 -0.62 0.85 -12.65
C ARG A 63 -0.66 -0.41 -11.80
N TYR A 64 -1.41 -1.42 -12.26
CA TYR A 64 -1.49 -2.71 -11.59
C TYR A 64 -0.14 -3.43 -11.52
N VAL A 65 0.60 -3.46 -12.63
CA VAL A 65 1.95 -4.04 -12.70
C VAL A 65 2.93 -3.26 -11.83
N ASP A 66 2.88 -1.92 -11.89
CA ASP A 66 3.70 -1.02 -11.08
C ASP A 66 3.55 -1.33 -9.58
N HIS A 67 2.31 -1.36 -9.08
CA HIS A 67 2.02 -1.68 -7.68
C HIS A 67 2.57 -3.04 -7.25
N ARG A 68 2.48 -4.06 -8.11
CA ARG A 68 3.04 -5.39 -7.84
C ARG A 68 4.57 -5.40 -7.82
N ILE A 69 5.22 -4.56 -8.62
CA ILE A 69 6.69 -4.41 -8.58
C ILE A 69 7.09 -3.78 -7.25
N ILE A 70 6.42 -2.71 -6.84
CA ILE A 70 6.66 -2.04 -5.55
C ILE A 70 6.48 -3.02 -4.38
N ALA A 71 5.39 -3.78 -4.36
CA ALA A 71 5.11 -4.78 -3.33
C ALA A 71 6.21 -5.86 -3.23
N ARG A 72 6.67 -6.39 -4.37
CA ARG A 72 7.77 -7.37 -4.40
C ARG A 72 9.09 -6.79 -3.91
N LYS A 73 9.37 -5.53 -4.23
CA LYS A 73 10.57 -4.83 -3.74
C LYS A 73 10.52 -4.66 -2.24
N PHE A 74 9.40 -4.16 -1.71
CA PHE A 74 9.16 -4.07 -0.28
C PHE A 74 9.41 -5.41 0.41
N LYS A 75 8.79 -6.50 -0.06
CA LYS A 75 8.96 -7.84 0.51
C LYS A 75 10.43 -8.25 0.63
N LYS A 76 11.22 -8.00 -0.41
CA LYS A 76 12.65 -8.36 -0.44
C LYS A 76 13.51 -7.48 0.46
N LEU A 77 13.22 -6.18 0.50
CA LEU A 77 14.03 -5.20 1.23
C LEU A 77 13.69 -5.21 2.73
N ALA A 78 12.42 -5.33 3.10
CA ALA A 78 11.98 -5.35 4.50
C ALA A 78 12.66 -6.47 5.32
N LEU A 79 12.93 -7.63 4.71
CA LEU A 79 13.65 -8.74 5.34
C LEU A 79 15.10 -8.40 5.71
N LYS A 80 15.69 -7.37 5.10
CA LYS A 80 17.08 -6.95 5.31
C LYS A 80 17.20 -5.74 6.24
N MET A 81 16.08 -5.28 6.78
CA MET A 81 16.02 -4.07 7.59
C MET A 81 15.71 -4.39 9.05
N PRO A 82 16.06 -3.50 9.98
CA PRO A 82 15.62 -3.60 11.36
C PRO A 82 14.09 -3.72 11.43
N LYS A 83 13.61 -4.60 12.30
CA LYS A 83 12.17 -4.80 12.52
C LYS A 83 11.60 -3.59 13.28
N PRO A 84 10.50 -2.98 12.82
CA PRO A 84 9.84 -1.91 13.54
C PRO A 84 8.98 -2.45 14.69
N ASP A 85 8.63 -1.58 15.63
CA ASP A 85 7.69 -1.88 16.73
C ASP A 85 6.24 -1.97 16.26
N ILE A 86 5.89 -1.26 15.18
CA ILE A 86 4.55 -1.25 14.58
C ILE A 86 4.64 -0.93 13.09
N ILE A 87 3.72 -1.50 12.30
CA ILE A 87 3.55 -1.19 10.89
C ILE A 87 2.21 -0.52 10.66
N ILE A 88 2.21 0.58 9.90
CA ILE A 88 0.99 1.22 9.40
C ILE A 88 1.06 1.17 7.88
N THR A 89 0.10 0.49 7.25
CA THR A 89 0.01 0.39 5.80
C THR A 89 -1.33 0.94 5.31
N SER A 90 -1.40 1.36 4.06
CA SER A 90 -2.62 1.93 3.49
C SER A 90 -2.95 1.33 2.14
N THR A 91 -4.24 1.19 1.84
CA THR A 91 -4.70 0.89 0.48
C THR A 91 -5.18 2.18 -0.20
N PRO A 92 -5.01 2.32 -1.52
CA PRO A 92 -4.12 1.55 -2.40
C PRO A 92 -2.63 1.97 -2.21
N PRO A 93 -1.66 1.09 -2.58
CA PRO A 93 -1.82 -0.19 -3.26
C PRO A 93 -2.03 -1.41 -2.34
N HIS A 94 -3.07 -2.20 -2.59
CA HIS A 94 -3.45 -3.39 -1.82
C HIS A 94 -2.38 -4.50 -1.84
N ASP A 95 -1.64 -4.67 -2.93
CA ASP A 95 -0.53 -5.62 -3.01
C ASP A 95 0.59 -5.28 -1.99
N LEU A 96 0.91 -3.99 -1.82
CA LEU A 96 1.89 -3.56 -0.83
C LEU A 96 1.37 -3.75 0.59
N ALA A 97 0.09 -3.41 0.82
CA ALA A 97 -0.56 -3.66 2.10
C ALA A 97 -0.54 -5.15 2.47
N TYR A 98 -0.83 -6.03 1.51
CA TYR A 98 -0.77 -7.48 1.71
C TYR A 98 0.63 -7.97 2.11
N GLU A 99 1.67 -7.53 1.41
CA GLU A 99 3.05 -7.93 1.75
C GLU A 99 3.48 -7.32 3.11
N ALA A 100 3.03 -6.11 3.45
CA ALA A 100 3.31 -5.47 4.75
C ALA A 100 2.65 -6.23 5.91
N VAL A 101 1.37 -6.61 5.79
CA VAL A 101 0.68 -7.39 6.83
C VAL A 101 1.28 -8.80 6.92
N THR A 102 1.58 -9.45 5.79
CA THR A 102 2.22 -10.77 5.80
C THR A 102 3.61 -10.72 6.47
N PHE A 103 4.40 -9.70 6.17
CA PHE A 103 5.69 -9.47 6.83
C PHE A 103 5.52 -9.22 8.33
N SER A 104 4.55 -8.40 8.74
CA SER A 104 4.31 -8.13 10.16
C SER A 104 3.95 -9.42 10.91
N LYS A 105 3.04 -10.24 10.37
CA LYS A 105 2.61 -11.49 11.01
C LYS A 105 3.69 -12.54 11.09
N GLY A 106 4.51 -12.68 10.04
CA GLY A 106 5.68 -13.55 10.09
C GLY A 106 6.74 -13.12 11.13
N ASN A 107 6.64 -11.90 11.66
CA ASN A 107 7.61 -11.34 12.60
C ASN A 107 6.99 -10.90 13.94
N ASN A 108 5.71 -11.23 14.21
CA ASN A 108 4.97 -10.81 15.41
C ASN A 108 4.97 -9.29 15.65
N ILE A 109 4.87 -8.50 14.58
CA ILE A 109 4.81 -7.04 14.64
C ILE A 109 3.35 -6.60 14.54
N PRO A 110 2.81 -5.77 15.45
CA PRO A 110 1.49 -5.18 15.32
C PRO A 110 1.33 -4.41 14.00
N VAL A 111 0.19 -4.57 13.33
CA VAL A 111 -0.08 -3.89 12.05
C VAL A 111 -1.47 -3.27 11.97
N LEU A 112 -1.49 -2.01 11.57
CA LEU A 112 -2.70 -1.24 11.26
C LEU A 112 -2.85 -1.07 9.75
N VAL A 113 -4.06 -1.28 9.24
CA VAL A 113 -4.38 -1.11 7.82
C VAL A 113 -5.38 0.04 7.66
N ASP A 114 -4.94 1.10 6.97
CA ASP A 114 -5.75 2.25 6.59
C ASP A 114 -6.37 2.06 5.20
N ILE A 115 -7.66 1.73 5.18
CA ILE A 115 -8.46 1.47 4.00
C ILE A 115 -9.00 2.80 3.47
N ARG A 116 -8.62 3.16 2.24
CA ARG A 116 -9.00 4.46 1.64
C ARG A 116 -9.94 4.36 0.45
N ASP A 117 -9.85 3.26 -0.31
CA ASP A 117 -10.60 3.05 -1.55
C ASP A 117 -11.22 1.66 -1.60
N GLU A 118 -12.29 1.53 -2.37
CA GLU A 118 -13.02 0.28 -2.67
C GLU A 118 -12.30 -0.60 -3.71
N TRP A 119 -10.97 -0.62 -3.71
CA TRP A 119 -10.23 -1.50 -4.60
C TRP A 119 -10.49 -2.97 -4.24
N PRO A 120 -10.69 -3.90 -5.21
CA PRO A 120 -10.53 -3.75 -6.64
C PRO A 120 -11.82 -3.41 -7.42
N ASP A 121 -12.93 -3.11 -6.75
CA ASP A 121 -14.23 -2.86 -7.37
C ASP A 121 -14.23 -1.65 -8.32
N LEU A 122 -13.33 -0.68 -8.09
CA LEU A 122 -13.11 0.44 -9.01
C LEU A 122 -12.86 0.00 -10.47
N PHE A 123 -12.30 -1.19 -10.71
CA PHE A 123 -12.14 -1.71 -12.08
C PHE A 123 -13.45 -2.20 -12.69
N LEU A 124 -14.40 -2.67 -11.87
CA LEU A 124 -15.71 -3.10 -12.37
C LEU A 124 -16.53 -1.93 -12.88
N ASN A 125 -16.33 -0.74 -12.29
CA ASN A 125 -17.01 0.49 -12.68
C ASN A 125 -16.59 1.01 -14.06
N VAL A 126 -15.40 0.64 -14.56
CA VAL A 126 -14.92 1.06 -15.88
C VAL A 126 -15.13 0.00 -16.97
N VAL A 127 -15.67 -1.17 -16.62
CA VAL A 127 -15.85 -2.30 -17.53
C VAL A 127 -17.35 -2.46 -17.84
N PRO A 128 -17.75 -2.64 -19.12
CA PRO A 128 -19.15 -2.88 -19.47
C PRO A 128 -19.73 -4.10 -18.72
N GLY A 129 -20.98 -4.00 -18.26
CA GLY A 129 -21.63 -4.98 -17.38
C GLY A 129 -21.46 -6.46 -17.80
N LYS A 130 -21.54 -6.74 -19.11
CA LYS A 130 -21.35 -8.09 -19.66
C LYS A 130 -19.98 -8.72 -19.39
N PHE A 131 -18.93 -7.91 -19.16
CA PHE A 131 -17.58 -8.37 -18.88
C PHE A 131 -17.21 -8.32 -17.39
N GLN A 132 -18.08 -7.78 -16.52
CA GLN A 132 -17.79 -7.67 -15.09
C GLN A 132 -17.56 -9.04 -14.42
N LYS A 133 -18.29 -10.08 -14.82
CA LYS A 133 -18.07 -11.45 -14.31
C LYS A 133 -16.67 -11.95 -14.62
N LEU A 134 -16.20 -11.75 -15.85
CA LEU A 134 -14.85 -12.14 -16.27
C LEU A 134 -13.78 -11.35 -15.49
N VAL A 135 -13.99 -10.05 -15.31
CA VAL A 135 -13.06 -9.21 -14.56
C VAL A 135 -13.02 -9.58 -13.08
N LYS A 136 -14.16 -9.95 -12.47
CA LYS A 136 -14.19 -10.50 -11.10
C LYS A 136 -13.35 -11.78 -10.98
N ILE A 137 -13.41 -12.67 -11.98
CA ILE A 137 -12.58 -13.89 -12.01
C ILE A 137 -11.09 -13.51 -12.11
N LEU A 138 -10.74 -12.57 -12.99
CA LEU A 138 -9.35 -12.10 -13.12
C LEU A 138 -8.81 -11.44 -11.84
N LEU A 139 -9.67 -10.72 -11.12
CA LEU A 139 -9.35 -10.05 -9.86
C LEU A 139 -9.54 -10.95 -8.62
N PHE A 140 -9.92 -12.22 -8.79
CA PHE A 140 -10.20 -13.13 -7.68
C PHE A 140 -9.05 -13.21 -6.66
N ASN A 141 -7.81 -13.24 -7.16
CA ASN A 141 -6.63 -13.24 -6.30
C ASN A 141 -6.46 -11.91 -5.54
N ASP A 142 -6.82 -10.79 -6.15
CA ASP A 142 -6.77 -9.47 -5.50
C ASP A 142 -7.80 -9.38 -4.38
N TYR A 143 -9.04 -9.87 -4.59
CA TYR A 143 -10.04 -9.99 -3.53
C TYR A 143 -9.56 -10.89 -2.39
N ARG A 144 -8.99 -12.07 -2.71
CA ARG A 144 -8.42 -12.98 -1.69
C ARG A 144 -7.32 -12.31 -0.88
N LYS A 145 -6.40 -11.59 -1.53
CA LYS A 145 -5.34 -10.86 -0.85
C LYS A 145 -5.92 -9.79 0.06
N LEU A 146 -6.86 -8.98 -0.43
CA LEU A 146 -7.49 -7.92 0.35
C LEU A 146 -8.20 -8.48 1.59
N LYS A 147 -9.03 -9.51 1.41
CA LYS A 147 -9.71 -10.19 2.54
C LYS A 147 -8.69 -10.70 3.56
N LYS A 148 -7.60 -11.34 3.09
CA LYS A 148 -6.54 -11.82 3.98
C LYS A 148 -5.80 -10.67 4.69
N THR A 149 -5.52 -9.56 3.99
CA THR A 149 -4.92 -8.36 4.58
C THR A 149 -5.78 -7.82 5.73
N MET A 150 -7.10 -7.75 5.53
CA MET A 150 -8.03 -7.25 6.54
C MET A 150 -8.17 -8.20 7.72
N LEU A 151 -8.37 -9.49 7.47
CA LEU A 151 -8.52 -10.51 8.52
C LEU A 151 -7.26 -10.66 9.38
N MET A 152 -6.09 -10.45 8.79
CA MET A 152 -4.83 -10.51 9.52
C MET A 152 -4.46 -9.18 10.18
N ALA A 153 -5.11 -8.05 9.91
CA ALA A 153 -4.73 -6.80 10.55
C ALA A 153 -5.03 -6.82 12.06
N ASP A 154 -4.18 -6.18 12.88
CA ASP A 154 -4.49 -5.98 14.32
C ASP A 154 -5.47 -4.83 14.53
N GLY A 155 -5.56 -3.93 13.56
CA GLY A 155 -6.55 -2.87 13.54
C GLY A 155 -6.81 -2.35 12.14
N LEU A 156 -8.05 -1.98 11.89
CA LEU A 156 -8.50 -1.39 10.64
C LEU A 156 -8.87 0.07 10.88
N ILE A 157 -8.42 0.93 9.97
CA ILE A 157 -8.77 2.34 9.94
C ILE A 157 -9.45 2.58 8.61
N ALA A 158 -10.61 3.22 8.62
CA ALA A 158 -11.29 3.63 7.40
C ALA A 158 -11.68 5.10 7.49
N MET A 159 -11.94 5.73 6.34
CA MET A 159 -12.56 7.06 6.31
C MET A 159 -14.09 6.98 6.47
N MET A 160 -14.69 5.85 6.08
CA MET A 160 -16.13 5.61 6.11
C MET A 160 -16.38 4.15 6.49
N ASP A 161 -17.46 3.88 7.24
CA ASP A 161 -17.80 2.53 7.70
C ASP A 161 -18.09 1.57 6.54
N SER A 162 -18.56 2.09 5.40
CA SER A 162 -18.77 1.32 4.17
C SER A 162 -17.50 0.62 3.67
N CYS A 163 -16.32 1.18 3.93
CA CYS A 163 -15.05 0.57 3.55
C CYS A 163 -14.66 -0.63 4.44
N LEU A 164 -15.36 -0.85 5.56
CA LEU A 164 -15.14 -1.98 6.48
C LEU A 164 -15.98 -3.21 6.13
N LEU A 165 -16.87 -3.14 5.15
CA LEU A 165 -17.81 -4.23 4.81
C LEU A 165 -17.12 -5.55 4.42
N TYR A 166 -15.86 -5.48 3.96
CA TYR A 166 -15.03 -6.64 3.61
C TYR A 166 -14.54 -7.49 4.80
N THR A 167 -14.89 -7.10 6.02
CA THR A 167 -14.51 -7.81 7.25
C THR A 167 -15.49 -8.92 7.66
N SER A 168 -16.60 -9.07 6.93
CA SER A 168 -17.63 -10.08 7.19
C SER A 168 -17.50 -11.37 6.37
#